data_AF-A0A2A5QTM0-F1
#
_entry.id   AF-A0A2A5QTM0-F1
#
_cell.length_a   1.000
_cell.length_b   1.000
_cell.length_c   1.000
_cell.angle_alpha   90.00
_cell.angle_beta   90.00
_cell.angle_gamma   90.00
#
_symmetry.space_group_name_H-M   'P 1'
#
loop_
_entity.id
_entity.type
_entity.pdbx_description
1 polymer ?
#
loop_
_entity_poly.entity_id
_entity_poly.type
_entity_poly.pdbx_seq_one_letter_code
_entity_poly.pdbx_strand_id
1 'polypeptide(L)'
;MTMQRETEHTALTAVCYVRAPLLLEPVDTQVETLQACESDGAIDELLLRSWPKEVALSEESPHQEVLANYERFVRWADERGVTVRPPFRERSTTSQVTGETRERLVTPLLCLELYADDELVGVFPHSTETTDETYTTDEAIATLRTGEIPTPLGSVGDAEPLELPPSATCPDCSGILVDGQGLFGCSDCGWIGTVTEYGRFATQPEPAPKDRKRSGTDSQETDSSPAKPSRK
;
A
#
# COMPACT_ATOMS: atom_id res chain seq x y z
N MET A 1 -34.29 -34.62 2.91
CA MET A 1 -33.82 -34.33 1.55
C MET A 1 -33.00 -33.06 1.69
N THR A 2 -31.70 -33.23 1.96
CA THR A 2 -30.80 -32.14 2.36
C THR A 2 -30.46 -31.36 1.11
N MET A 3 -30.95 -30.12 1.01
CA MET A 3 -30.55 -29.20 -0.04
C MET A 3 -29.09 -28.82 0.25
N GLN A 4 -28.18 -29.38 -0.54
CA GLN A 4 -26.81 -28.88 -0.61
C GLN A 4 -26.91 -27.46 -1.13
N ARG A 5 -26.52 -26.51 -0.28
CA ARG A 5 -26.16 -25.18 -0.73
C ARG A 5 -24.87 -25.40 -1.50
N GLU A 6 -24.95 -25.59 -2.82
CA GLU A 6 -23.82 -25.36 -3.70
C GLU A 6 -23.45 -23.89 -3.50
N THR A 7 -22.54 -23.64 -2.57
CA THR A 7 -21.73 -22.43 -2.63
C THR A 7 -21.05 -22.51 -3.99
N GLU A 8 -21.50 -21.69 -4.93
CA GLU A 8 -20.79 -21.45 -6.19
C GLU A 8 -19.35 -21.10 -5.80
N HIS A 9 -18.46 -22.08 -6.00
CA HIS A 9 -17.05 -21.91 -5.72
C HIS A 9 -16.46 -21.24 -6.95
N THR A 10 -16.15 -19.97 -6.82
CA THR A 10 -15.38 -19.23 -7.84
C THR A 10 -14.00 -19.86 -7.94
N ALA A 11 -13.64 -20.34 -9.13
CA ALA A 11 -12.36 -20.99 -9.35
C ALA A 11 -11.24 -19.95 -9.38
N LEU A 12 -10.25 -20.10 -8.51
CA LEU A 12 -9.10 -19.20 -8.38
C LEU A 12 -7.87 -19.78 -9.08
N THR A 13 -7.42 -19.12 -10.14
CA THR A 13 -6.15 -19.45 -10.83
C THR A 13 -5.09 -18.40 -10.52
N ALA A 14 -3.91 -18.87 -10.11
CA ALA A 14 -2.75 -18.02 -9.86
C ALA A 14 -1.68 -18.22 -10.95
N VAL A 15 -1.21 -17.14 -11.57
CA VAL A 15 -0.07 -17.17 -12.50
C VAL A 15 1.11 -16.46 -11.88
N CYS A 16 2.19 -17.18 -11.59
CA CYS A 16 3.38 -16.65 -10.94
C CYS A 16 4.56 -16.59 -11.92
N TYR A 17 5.04 -15.38 -12.17
CA TYR A 17 6.20 -15.09 -13.02
C TYR A 17 7.45 -14.90 -12.17
N VAL A 18 8.51 -15.64 -12.49
CA VAL A 18 9.77 -15.62 -11.75
C VAL A 18 10.95 -15.35 -12.68
N ARG A 19 11.88 -14.51 -12.25
CA ARG A 19 13.13 -14.30 -13.01
C ARG A 19 14.05 -15.52 -12.95
N ALA A 20 14.38 -16.10 -14.10
CA ALA A 20 15.23 -17.29 -14.19
C ALA A 20 16.73 -16.99 -14.41
N PRO A 21 17.66 -17.80 -13.86
CA PRO A 21 17.57 -18.54 -12.60
C PRO A 21 18.29 -17.74 -11.50
N LEU A 22 17.53 -17.11 -10.62
CA LEU A 22 18.07 -16.61 -9.36
C LEU A 22 17.52 -17.50 -8.25
N LEU A 23 18.37 -18.42 -7.77
CA LEU A 23 18.14 -19.16 -6.50
C LEU A 23 18.24 -18.13 -5.37
N LEU A 24 17.14 -17.44 -5.11
CA LEU A 24 17.00 -16.51 -4.00
C LEU A 24 16.02 -17.15 -3.03
N GLU A 25 16.48 -17.45 -1.81
CA GLU A 25 15.68 -18.09 -0.78
C GLU A 25 14.27 -17.46 -0.59
N PRO A 26 14.08 -16.12 -0.68
CA PRO A 26 12.74 -15.53 -0.61
C PRO A 26 11.82 -15.97 -1.76
N VAL A 27 12.34 -16.06 -2.98
CA VAL A 27 11.56 -16.45 -4.17
C VAL A 27 11.17 -17.92 -4.08
N ASP A 28 12.10 -18.79 -3.68
CA ASP A 28 11.84 -20.21 -3.51
C ASP A 28 10.76 -20.43 -2.43
N THR A 29 10.86 -19.73 -1.29
CA THR A 29 9.86 -19.78 -0.21
C THR A 29 8.48 -19.32 -0.68
N GLN A 30 8.39 -18.23 -1.45
CA GLN A 30 7.13 -17.72 -2.00
C GLN A 30 6.49 -18.73 -2.96
N VAL A 31 7.28 -19.35 -3.83
CA VAL A 31 6.79 -20.37 -4.77
C VAL A 31 6.30 -21.62 -4.03
N GLU A 32 7.07 -22.11 -3.05
CA GLU A 32 6.65 -23.23 -2.19
C GLU A 32 5.35 -22.92 -1.43
N THR A 33 5.20 -21.68 -0.97
CA THR A 33 3.99 -21.24 -0.27
C THR A 33 2.78 -21.20 -1.20
N LEU A 34 2.93 -20.75 -2.44
CA LEU A 34 1.86 -20.79 -3.45
C LEU A 34 1.46 -22.24 -3.79
N GLN A 35 2.43 -23.16 -3.89
CA GLN A 35 2.17 -24.59 -4.10
C GLN A 35 1.41 -25.21 -2.92
N ALA A 36 1.71 -24.78 -1.70
CA ALA A 36 0.95 -25.18 -0.52
C ALA A 36 -0.49 -24.66 -0.58
N CYS A 37 -0.70 -23.40 -1.01
CA CYS A 37 -2.05 -22.84 -1.19
C CYS A 37 -2.86 -23.63 -2.23
N GLU A 38 -2.24 -24.08 -3.32
CA GLU A 38 -2.88 -24.98 -4.30
C GLU A 38 -3.22 -26.34 -3.68
N SER A 39 -2.28 -26.93 -2.95
CA SER A 39 -2.48 -28.24 -2.30
C SER A 39 -3.57 -28.22 -1.23
N ASP A 40 -3.72 -27.09 -0.53
CA ASP A 40 -4.72 -26.87 0.52
C ASP A 40 -6.09 -26.44 -0.05
N GLY A 41 -6.18 -26.20 -1.36
CA GLY A 41 -7.42 -25.78 -2.05
C GLY A 41 -7.78 -24.31 -1.91
N ALA A 42 -6.84 -23.47 -1.47
CA ALA A 42 -7.00 -22.01 -1.48
C ALA A 42 -6.81 -21.42 -2.88
N ILE A 43 -6.09 -22.13 -3.75
CA ILE A 43 -5.93 -21.84 -5.19
C ILE A 43 -6.34 -23.12 -5.92
N ASP A 44 -7.15 -23.02 -6.97
CA ASP A 44 -7.55 -24.19 -7.76
C ASP A 44 -6.47 -24.61 -8.76
N GLU A 45 -5.72 -23.65 -9.31
CA GLU A 45 -4.62 -23.90 -10.26
C GLU A 45 -3.47 -22.90 -10.11
N LEU A 46 -2.23 -23.39 -10.02
CA LEU A 46 -1.01 -22.58 -10.02
C LEU A 46 -0.17 -22.78 -11.29
N LEU A 47 0.04 -21.70 -12.03
CA LEU A 47 0.87 -21.67 -13.24
C LEU A 47 2.19 -20.93 -13.00
N LEU A 48 3.30 -21.66 -12.95
CA LEU A 48 4.63 -21.05 -12.89
C LEU A 48 5.16 -20.71 -14.29
N ARG A 49 5.69 -19.50 -14.44
CA ARG A 49 6.28 -18.96 -15.67
C ARG A 49 7.60 -18.28 -15.36
N SER A 50 8.54 -18.33 -16.31
CA SER A 50 9.78 -17.58 -16.21
C SER A 50 9.76 -16.36 -17.12
N TRP A 51 10.47 -15.32 -16.72
CA TRP A 51 10.69 -14.13 -17.55
C TRP A 51 12.12 -13.59 -17.41
N PRO A 52 12.65 -12.91 -18.44
CA PRO A 52 13.95 -12.28 -18.36
C PRO A 52 13.94 -11.09 -17.40
N LYS A 53 15.15 -10.73 -16.92
CA LYS A 53 15.33 -9.54 -16.08
C LYS A 53 14.94 -8.26 -16.82
N GLU A 54 15.36 -8.14 -18.07
CA GLU A 54 15.12 -6.95 -18.89
C GLU A 54 14.68 -7.36 -20.28
N VAL A 55 13.70 -6.64 -20.82
CA VAL A 55 13.13 -6.83 -22.16
C VAL A 55 13.29 -5.55 -22.96
N ALA A 56 13.59 -5.64 -24.26
CA ALA A 56 13.55 -4.49 -25.14
C ALA A 56 12.11 -4.01 -25.36
N LEU A 57 11.84 -2.73 -25.13
CA LEU A 57 10.56 -2.11 -25.48
C LEU A 57 10.55 -1.80 -26.98
N SER A 58 10.35 -2.83 -27.79
CA SER A 58 10.33 -2.74 -29.25
C SER A 58 9.57 -3.91 -29.86
N GLU A 59 8.92 -3.70 -31.01
CA GLU A 59 8.21 -4.75 -31.76
C GLU A 59 9.14 -5.89 -32.23
N GLU A 60 10.44 -5.63 -32.34
CA GLU A 60 11.46 -6.62 -32.70
C GLU A 60 11.97 -7.44 -31.49
N SER A 61 11.45 -7.19 -30.29
CA SER A 61 11.89 -7.91 -29.08
C SER A 61 11.54 -9.40 -29.19
N PRO A 62 12.45 -10.33 -28.84
CA PRO A 62 12.16 -11.77 -28.83
C PRO A 62 11.23 -12.19 -27.69
N HIS A 63 10.87 -11.27 -26.78
CA HIS A 63 10.01 -11.51 -25.62
C HIS A 63 8.69 -10.73 -25.72
N GLN A 64 8.01 -10.82 -26.87
CA GLN A 64 6.73 -10.13 -27.09
C GLN A 64 5.67 -10.56 -26.06
N GLU A 65 5.71 -11.80 -25.60
CA GLU A 65 4.82 -12.33 -24.57
C GLU A 65 4.93 -11.56 -23.24
N VAL A 66 6.12 -11.11 -22.87
CA VAL A 66 6.34 -10.33 -21.64
C VAL A 66 5.80 -8.91 -21.81
N LEU A 67 5.96 -8.33 -23.00
CA LEU A 67 5.43 -7.00 -23.31
C LEU A 67 3.89 -6.99 -23.32
N ALA A 68 3.28 -8.00 -23.95
CA ALA A 68 1.83 -8.16 -23.97
C ALA A 68 1.25 -8.33 -22.55
N ASN A 69 1.91 -9.10 -21.69
CA ASN A 69 1.52 -9.23 -20.28
C ASN A 69 1.68 -7.88 -19.54
N TYR A 70 2.80 -7.20 -19.73
CA TYR A 70 3.03 -5.88 -19.13
C TYR A 70 1.95 -4.87 -19.53
N GLU A 71 1.59 -4.77 -20.81
CA GLU A 71 0.53 -3.90 -21.29
C GLU A 71 -0.83 -4.23 -20.68
N ARG A 72 -1.12 -5.54 -20.53
CA ARG A 72 -2.34 -5.99 -19.84
C ARG A 72 -2.35 -5.58 -18.37
N PHE A 73 -1.21 -5.65 -17.68
CA PHE A 73 -1.11 -5.23 -16.28
C PHE A 73 -1.26 -3.72 -16.11
N VAL A 74 -0.67 -2.94 -17.02
CA VAL A 74 -0.84 -1.48 -17.02
C VAL A 74 -2.32 -1.14 -17.19
N ARG A 75 -3.02 -1.78 -18.14
CA ARG A 75 -4.46 -1.56 -18.33
C ARG A 75 -5.29 -1.93 -17.09
N TRP A 76 -5.01 -3.09 -16.50
CA TRP A 76 -5.67 -3.53 -15.27
C TRP A 76 -5.47 -2.52 -14.12
N ALA A 77 -4.26 -1.97 -14.01
CA ALA A 77 -3.90 -1.01 -12.98
C ALA A 77 -4.59 0.35 -13.20
N ASP A 78 -4.58 0.84 -14.45
CA ASP A 78 -5.24 2.10 -14.85
C ASP A 78 -6.74 2.06 -14.55
N GLU A 79 -7.41 0.95 -14.84
CA GLU A 79 -8.85 0.74 -14.55
C GLU A 79 -9.17 0.83 -13.05
N ARG A 80 -8.18 0.61 -12.19
CA ARG A 80 -8.30 0.57 -10.72
C ARG A 80 -7.63 1.75 -10.02
N GLY A 81 -7.09 2.72 -10.77
CA GLY A 81 -6.40 3.88 -10.20
C GLY A 81 -5.13 3.51 -9.42
N VAL A 82 -4.47 2.42 -9.81
CA VAL A 82 -3.18 1.97 -9.27
C VAL A 82 -2.14 1.88 -10.38
N THR A 83 -0.91 1.56 -10.02
CA THR A 83 0.20 1.44 -10.96
C THR A 83 1.05 0.20 -10.66
N VAL A 84 1.51 -0.47 -11.70
CA VAL A 84 2.51 -1.56 -11.57
C VAL A 84 3.95 -1.03 -11.45
N ARG A 85 4.11 0.30 -11.39
CA ARG A 85 5.37 0.98 -11.08
C ARG A 85 5.36 1.36 -9.59
N PRO A 86 6.50 1.31 -8.88
CA PRO A 86 7.87 1.03 -9.33
C PRO A 86 8.31 -0.44 -9.52
N PRO A 87 7.53 -1.50 -9.25
CA PRO A 87 8.00 -2.87 -9.47
C PRO A 87 8.46 -3.16 -10.90
N PHE A 88 7.68 -2.71 -11.89
CA PHE A 88 8.11 -2.63 -13.28
C PHE A 88 8.77 -1.27 -13.52
N ARG A 89 9.93 -1.27 -14.16
CA ARG A 89 10.67 -0.02 -14.44
C ARG A 89 11.08 0.07 -15.89
N GLU A 90 10.90 1.24 -16.47
CA GLU A 90 11.44 1.54 -17.80
C GLU A 90 12.81 2.20 -17.65
N ARG A 91 13.79 1.73 -18.43
CA ARG A 91 15.14 2.29 -18.49
C ARG A 91 15.53 2.59 -19.92
N SER A 92 16.03 3.80 -20.14
CA SER A 92 16.72 4.17 -21.37
C SER A 92 18.21 3.87 -21.25
N THR A 93 18.76 3.14 -22.23
CA THR A 93 20.21 2.89 -22.32
C THR A 93 20.73 3.34 -23.68
N THR A 94 21.73 4.22 -23.68
CA THR A 94 22.40 4.65 -24.91
C THR A 94 23.69 3.87 -25.12
N SER A 95 23.84 3.22 -26.28
CA SER A 95 25.08 2.55 -26.65
C SER A 95 26.17 3.58 -26.94
N GLN A 96 27.32 3.46 -26.27
CA GLN A 96 28.47 4.34 -26.54
C GLN A 96 29.15 4.04 -27.87
N VAL A 97 28.90 2.86 -28.45
CA VAL A 97 29.51 2.44 -29.72
C VAL A 97 28.66 2.89 -30.90
N THR A 98 27.34 2.68 -30.84
CA THR A 98 26.43 3.02 -31.96
C THR A 98 25.72 4.36 -31.78
N GLY A 99 25.74 4.95 -30.57
CA GLY A 99 24.97 6.16 -30.24
C GLY A 99 23.47 5.93 -30.10
N GLU A 100 22.98 4.70 -30.35
CA GLU A 100 21.57 4.37 -30.29
C GLU A 100 21.06 4.29 -28.86
N THR A 101 20.00 5.02 -28.56
CA THR A 101 19.22 4.89 -27.32
C THR A 101 18.16 3.82 -27.50
N ARG A 102 18.07 2.90 -26.54
CA ARG A 102 17.06 1.85 -26.52
C ARG A 102 16.35 1.82 -25.18
N GLU A 103 15.03 1.70 -25.22
CA GLU A 103 14.20 1.54 -24.03
C GLU A 103 14.13 0.07 -23.61
N ARG A 104 14.07 -0.15 -22.30
CA ARG A 104 14.10 -1.47 -21.67
C ARG A 104 13.07 -1.51 -20.56
N LEU A 105 12.26 -2.56 -20.54
CA LEU A 105 11.42 -2.91 -19.41
C LEU A 105 12.22 -3.80 -18.47
N VAL A 106 12.35 -3.38 -17.21
CA VAL A 106 12.89 -4.15 -16.10
C VAL A 106 11.71 -4.75 -15.35
N THR A 107 11.59 -6.08 -15.37
CA THR A 107 10.54 -6.82 -14.66
C THR A 107 10.74 -6.79 -13.12
N PRO A 108 9.79 -7.18 -12.29
CA PRO A 108 10.07 -7.50 -10.89
C PRO A 108 10.74 -8.88 -10.76
N LEU A 109 11.26 -9.20 -9.56
CA LEU A 109 11.80 -10.54 -9.28
C LEU A 109 10.71 -11.61 -9.37
N LEU A 110 9.55 -11.29 -8.81
CA LEU A 110 8.35 -12.10 -8.81
C LEU A 110 7.14 -11.20 -9.13
N CYS A 111 6.18 -11.73 -9.88
CA CYS A 111 4.88 -11.11 -10.14
C CYS A 111 3.80 -12.17 -10.12
N LEU A 112 2.67 -11.86 -9.52
CA LEU A 112 1.53 -12.74 -9.34
C LEU A 112 0.31 -12.13 -10.01
N GLU A 113 -0.33 -12.89 -10.87
CA GLU A 113 -1.67 -12.60 -11.37
C GLU A 113 -2.67 -13.55 -10.72
N LEU A 114 -3.84 -13.03 -10.38
CA LEU A 114 -4.94 -13.81 -9.85
C LEU A 114 -6.16 -13.67 -10.74
N TYR A 115 -6.77 -14.81 -11.08
CA TYR A 115 -7.98 -14.91 -11.85
C TYR A 115 -9.07 -15.60 -11.05
N ALA A 116 -10.24 -14.98 -10.98
CA ALA A 116 -11.44 -15.55 -10.41
C ALA A 116 -12.43 -15.82 -11.55
N ASP A 117 -12.78 -17.08 -11.81
CA ASP A 117 -13.65 -17.47 -12.92
C ASP A 117 -13.23 -16.85 -14.27
N ASP A 118 -11.93 -16.95 -14.60
CA ASP A 118 -11.27 -16.36 -15.79
C ASP A 118 -11.21 -14.82 -15.84
N GLU A 119 -11.70 -14.11 -14.82
CA GLU A 119 -11.57 -12.65 -14.70
C GLU A 119 -10.30 -12.27 -13.94
N LEU A 120 -9.47 -11.39 -14.50
CA LEU A 120 -8.27 -10.87 -13.83
C LEU A 120 -8.65 -9.96 -12.66
N VAL A 121 -8.57 -10.51 -11.45
CA VAL A 121 -8.94 -9.80 -10.21
C VAL A 121 -7.76 -9.11 -9.55
N GLY A 122 -6.52 -9.56 -9.77
CA GLY A 122 -5.35 -8.98 -9.12
C GLY A 122 -4.05 -9.12 -9.89
N VAL A 123 -3.20 -8.09 -9.83
CA VAL A 123 -1.79 -8.14 -10.27
C VAL A 123 -0.93 -7.59 -9.15
N PHE A 124 0.03 -8.38 -8.66
CA PHE A 124 0.92 -8.03 -7.56
C PHE A 124 2.38 -8.24 -7.95
N PRO A 125 3.31 -7.37 -7.55
CA PRO A 125 3.08 -6.18 -6.75
C PRO A 125 2.56 -5.00 -7.58
N HIS A 126 1.82 -4.11 -6.92
CA HIS A 126 1.36 -2.82 -7.47
C HIS A 126 1.33 -1.76 -6.37
N SER A 127 1.25 -0.50 -6.77
CA SER A 127 1.29 0.65 -5.87
C SER A 127 0.17 1.64 -6.15
N THR A 128 -0.18 2.48 -5.18
CA THR A 128 -1.07 3.63 -5.45
C THR A 128 -0.24 4.87 -5.75
N GLU A 129 -0.68 5.69 -6.70
CA GLU A 129 -0.03 6.97 -6.98
C GLU A 129 -0.26 8.01 -5.86
N THR A 130 -1.24 7.79 -4.99
CA THR A 130 -1.61 8.75 -3.95
C THR A 130 -0.75 8.62 -2.70
N THR A 131 -0.45 7.39 -2.27
CA THR A 131 0.29 7.12 -1.03
C THR A 131 1.70 6.58 -1.25
N ASP A 132 2.08 6.24 -2.48
CA ASP A 132 3.28 5.47 -2.82
C ASP A 132 3.38 4.11 -2.08
N GLU A 133 2.28 3.67 -1.47
CA GLU A 133 2.18 2.37 -0.82
C GLU A 133 2.19 1.26 -1.87
N THR A 134 2.92 0.20 -1.61
CA THR A 134 3.04 -0.96 -2.50
C THR A 134 2.43 -2.18 -1.83
N TYR A 135 1.40 -2.75 -2.45
CA TYR A 135 0.93 -4.08 -2.11
C TYR A 135 1.91 -5.08 -2.72
N THR A 136 2.68 -5.74 -1.87
CA THR A 136 3.72 -6.70 -2.25
C THR A 136 3.14 -8.07 -2.57
N THR A 137 3.91 -8.90 -3.28
CA THR A 137 3.49 -10.29 -3.50
C THR A 137 3.49 -11.12 -2.23
N ASP A 138 4.37 -10.81 -1.25
CA ASP A 138 4.37 -11.46 0.06
C ASP A 138 3.05 -11.27 0.80
N GLU A 139 2.52 -10.04 0.80
CA GLU A 139 1.22 -9.76 1.40
C GLU A 139 0.09 -10.49 0.67
N ALA A 140 0.13 -10.54 -0.67
CA ALA A 140 -0.90 -11.23 -1.45
C ALA A 140 -0.88 -12.74 -1.16
N ILE A 141 0.31 -13.34 -1.09
CA ILE A 141 0.48 -14.74 -0.68
C ILE A 141 0.00 -14.95 0.76
N ALA A 142 0.27 -14.01 1.67
CA ALA A 142 -0.20 -14.11 3.06
C ALA A 142 -1.73 -14.16 3.15
N THR A 143 -2.46 -13.38 2.34
CA THR A 143 -3.92 -13.43 2.24
C THR A 143 -4.40 -14.73 1.59
N LEU A 144 -3.76 -15.21 0.52
CA LEU A 144 -4.14 -16.50 -0.09
C LEU A 144 -4.04 -17.67 0.91
N ARG A 145 -3.06 -17.64 1.82
CA ARG A 145 -2.90 -18.66 2.87
C ARG A 145 -4.06 -18.69 3.87
N THR A 146 -4.87 -17.64 3.98
CA THR A 146 -6.07 -17.65 4.83
C THR A 146 -7.29 -18.21 4.09
N GLY A 147 -7.16 -18.52 2.80
CA GLY A 147 -8.27 -18.91 1.92
C GLY A 147 -9.05 -17.71 1.37
N GLU A 148 -8.54 -16.49 1.56
CA GLU A 148 -9.16 -15.26 1.05
C GLU A 148 -8.48 -14.83 -0.26
N ILE A 149 -9.25 -14.15 -1.12
CA ILE A 149 -8.72 -13.54 -2.34
C ILE A 149 -8.16 -12.15 -1.98
N PRO A 150 -6.89 -11.84 -2.27
CA PRO A 150 -6.32 -10.51 -2.01
C PRO A 150 -7.10 -9.41 -2.75
N THR A 151 -7.61 -8.43 -1.99
CA THR A 151 -8.22 -7.23 -2.56
C THR A 151 -7.14 -6.23 -3.01
N PRO A 152 -7.03 -5.88 -4.30
CA PRO A 152 -6.05 -4.90 -4.74
C PRO A 152 -6.31 -3.52 -4.13
N LEU A 153 -5.24 -2.76 -3.86
CA LEU A 153 -5.36 -1.32 -3.61
C LEU A 153 -6.15 -0.63 -4.74
N GLY A 154 -6.88 0.43 -4.42
CA GLY A 154 -7.68 1.17 -5.41
C GLY A 154 -8.95 0.46 -5.88
N SER A 155 -9.23 -0.76 -5.40
CA SER A 155 -10.56 -1.34 -5.57
C SER A 155 -11.58 -0.41 -4.90
N VAL A 156 -12.52 0.07 -5.70
CA VAL A 156 -13.63 0.91 -5.24
C VAL A 156 -14.64 -0.02 -4.54
N GLY A 157 -14.23 -0.61 -3.43
CA GLY A 157 -14.96 -1.66 -2.72
C GLY A 157 -14.58 -1.82 -1.25
N ASP A 158 -13.30 -1.64 -0.89
CA ASP A 158 -12.82 -1.84 0.49
C ASP A 158 -11.96 -0.69 1.03
N ALA A 159 -12.12 0.51 0.48
CA ALA A 159 -12.36 1.57 1.44
C ALA A 159 -13.80 1.34 1.90
N GLU A 160 -13.99 0.67 3.05
CA GLU A 160 -14.94 1.29 3.98
C GLU A 160 -14.51 2.76 3.94
N PRO A 161 -15.36 3.68 3.46
CA PRO A 161 -15.11 5.06 3.81
C PRO A 161 -14.92 4.95 5.31
N LEU A 162 -13.75 5.32 5.84
CA LEU A 162 -13.72 5.90 7.17
C LEU A 162 -14.95 6.78 7.15
N GLU A 163 -16.01 6.39 7.86
CA GLU A 163 -17.29 7.08 7.77
C GLU A 163 -16.92 8.49 8.17
N LEU A 164 -16.71 9.34 7.16
CA LEU A 164 -16.60 10.77 7.35
C LEU A 164 -18.01 11.04 7.88
N PRO A 165 -18.16 11.36 9.18
CA PRO A 165 -19.47 11.52 9.74
C PRO A 165 -20.20 12.51 8.83
N PRO A 166 -21.39 12.14 8.34
CA PRO A 166 -22.04 12.81 7.22
C PRO A 166 -22.14 14.28 7.56
N SER A 167 -21.39 15.10 6.82
CA SER A 167 -21.25 16.54 7.02
C SER A 167 -20.99 16.94 8.48
N ALA A 168 -19.75 17.31 8.79
CA ALA A 168 -19.46 18.11 9.98
C ALA A 168 -20.21 19.46 9.87
N THR A 169 -21.49 19.48 10.22
CA THR A 169 -22.30 20.69 10.27
C THR A 169 -22.06 21.36 11.60
N CYS A 170 -21.82 22.67 11.55
CA CYS A 170 -21.61 23.48 12.73
C CYS A 170 -22.78 23.29 13.72
N PRO A 171 -22.51 23.00 15.00
CA PRO A 171 -23.57 22.81 16.00
C PRO A 171 -24.43 24.07 16.21
N ASP A 172 -23.89 25.26 15.89
CA ASP A 172 -24.57 26.54 16.15
C ASP A 172 -25.41 27.03 14.97
N CYS A 173 -24.98 26.80 13.73
CA CYS A 173 -25.65 27.35 12.55
C CYS A 173 -25.92 26.33 11.44
N SER A 174 -25.55 25.07 11.65
CA SER A 174 -25.61 24.00 10.64
C SER A 174 -24.84 24.28 9.34
N GLY A 175 -23.97 25.30 9.33
CA GLY A 175 -23.04 25.61 8.24
C GLY A 175 -21.93 24.57 8.11
N ILE A 176 -21.14 24.66 7.03
CA ILE A 176 -20.07 23.72 6.74
C ILE A 176 -18.89 23.98 7.68
N LEU A 177 -18.33 22.91 8.30
CA LEU A 177 -17.09 22.98 9.06
C LEU A 177 -15.88 22.63 8.17
N VAL A 178 -14.82 23.40 8.32
CA VAL A 178 -13.51 23.16 7.71
C VAL A 178 -12.60 22.54 8.77
N ASP A 179 -11.98 21.39 8.47
CA ASP A 179 -11.00 20.74 9.35
C ASP A 179 -9.58 21.24 9.03
N GLY A 180 -8.89 21.72 10.06
CA GLY A 180 -7.45 21.95 10.06
C GLY A 180 -6.80 21.23 11.23
N GLN A 181 -6.21 20.06 10.99
CA GLN A 181 -5.42 19.30 11.97
C GLN A 181 -6.21 18.93 13.25
N GLY A 182 -7.49 18.56 13.12
CA GLY A 182 -8.35 18.16 14.24
C GLY A 182 -9.04 19.34 14.95
N LEU A 183 -8.89 20.55 14.42
CA LEU A 183 -9.61 21.76 14.83
C LEU A 183 -10.60 22.13 13.73
N PHE A 184 -11.87 22.22 14.08
CA PHE A 184 -12.96 22.52 13.17
C PHE A 184 -13.35 23.98 13.29
N GLY A 185 -13.37 24.70 12.17
CA GLY A 185 -13.83 26.08 12.06
C GLY A 185 -15.07 26.21 11.17
N CYS A 186 -16.09 26.95 11.61
CA CYS A 186 -17.23 27.30 10.77
C CYS A 186 -16.97 28.63 10.06
N SER A 187 -17.07 28.64 8.73
CA SER A 187 -16.96 29.86 7.92
C SER A 187 -18.14 30.82 8.08
N ASP A 188 -19.31 30.32 8.47
CA ASP A 188 -20.55 31.10 8.46
C ASP A 188 -20.77 31.85 9.78
N CYS A 189 -20.46 31.25 10.92
CA CYS A 189 -20.62 31.87 12.24
C CYS A 189 -19.33 32.04 13.03
N GLY A 190 -18.18 31.57 12.52
CA GLY A 190 -16.88 31.67 13.20
C GLY A 190 -16.70 30.73 14.38
N TRP A 191 -17.56 29.72 14.54
CA TRP A 191 -17.42 28.70 15.59
C TRP A 191 -16.12 27.92 15.44
N ILE A 192 -15.44 27.62 16.55
CA ILE A 192 -14.21 26.82 16.59
C ILE A 192 -14.33 25.74 17.67
N GLY A 193 -14.05 24.48 17.33
CA GLY A 193 -14.06 23.39 18.30
C GLY A 193 -13.36 22.13 17.83
N THR A 194 -13.37 21.10 18.66
CA THR A 194 -12.73 19.80 18.40
C THR A 194 -13.77 18.69 18.43
N VAL A 195 -13.48 17.57 17.78
CA VAL A 195 -14.31 16.35 17.88
C VAL A 195 -13.91 15.59 19.15
N THR A 196 -14.91 15.22 19.94
CA THR A 196 -14.74 14.37 21.14
C THR A 196 -14.56 12.90 20.75
N GLU A 197 -14.07 12.08 21.67
CA GLU A 197 -13.94 10.62 21.48
C GLU A 197 -15.25 9.90 21.08
N TYR A 198 -16.41 10.53 21.33
CA TYR A 198 -17.74 10.05 20.96
C TYR A 198 -18.28 10.66 19.65
N GLY A 199 -17.42 11.28 18.84
CA GLY A 199 -17.81 11.86 17.53
C GLY A 199 -18.64 13.14 17.59
N ARG A 200 -18.75 13.80 18.77
CA ARG A 200 -19.49 15.07 18.92
C ARG A 200 -18.56 16.28 18.86
N PHE A 201 -18.99 17.33 18.17
CA PHE A 201 -18.33 18.65 18.16
C PHE A 201 -18.53 19.36 19.51
N ALA A 202 -17.43 19.73 20.16
CA ALA A 202 -17.45 20.50 21.40
C ALA A 202 -16.57 21.74 21.24
N THR A 203 -17.12 22.89 21.61
CA THR A 203 -16.35 24.13 21.76
C THR A 203 -15.31 23.89 22.85
N GLN A 204 -14.03 24.14 22.57
CA GLN A 204 -13.01 24.11 23.62
C GLN A 204 -13.42 25.13 24.69
N PRO A 205 -13.57 24.75 25.97
CA PRO A 205 -13.72 25.75 27.02
C PRO A 205 -12.47 26.62 27.03
N GLU A 206 -12.64 27.94 27.13
CA GLU A 206 -11.51 28.85 27.34
C GLU A 206 -10.65 28.32 28.48
N PRO A 207 -9.31 28.29 28.33
CA PRO A 207 -8.44 27.86 29.41
C PRO A 207 -8.72 28.74 30.63
N ALA A 208 -9.18 28.11 31.72
CA ALA A 208 -9.49 28.79 32.96
C ALA A 208 -8.34 29.73 33.37
N PRO A 209 -8.64 30.96 33.85
CA PRO A 209 -7.61 31.90 34.24
C PRO A 209 -6.73 31.26 35.31
N LYS A 210 -5.43 31.11 34.99
CA LYS A 210 -4.44 30.50 35.89
C LYS A 210 -4.35 31.35 37.17
N ASP A 211 -4.88 30.80 38.26
CA ASP A 211 -4.68 31.31 39.61
C ASP A 211 -3.17 31.40 39.89
N ARG A 212 -2.68 32.63 39.90
CA ARG A 212 -1.28 32.98 40.11
C ARG A 212 -0.98 32.85 41.61
N LYS A 213 -0.83 31.61 42.10
CA LYS A 213 -0.31 31.37 43.44
C LYS A 213 1.20 31.62 43.46
N ARG A 214 1.51 32.76 44.06
CA ARG A 214 2.84 33.24 44.42
C ARG A 214 3.35 32.44 45.62
N SER A 215 4.33 31.56 45.39
CA SER A 215 5.28 31.07 46.39
C SER A 215 6.61 30.98 45.66
N GLY A 216 7.54 31.91 45.87
CA GLY A 216 8.11 32.19 47.17
C GLY A 216 9.44 31.45 47.22
N THR A 217 10.41 32.05 46.54
CA THR A 217 11.82 31.71 46.44
C THR A 217 12.40 31.35 47.80
N ASP A 218 13.12 30.23 47.89
CA ASP A 218 14.27 30.18 48.78
C ASP A 218 15.48 29.59 48.05
N SER A 219 16.55 30.35 48.16
CA SER A 219 17.86 30.14 47.55
C SER A 219 18.63 29.10 48.34
N GLN A 220 19.51 28.33 47.70
CA GLN A 220 20.95 28.39 48.01
C GLN A 220 21.75 27.46 47.10
N GLU A 221 22.56 28.11 46.28
CA GLU A 221 23.73 27.61 45.58
C GLU A 221 24.95 27.98 46.42
N THR A 222 25.90 27.05 46.60
CA THR A 222 27.35 27.17 46.94
C THR A 222 27.77 25.75 47.41
N ASP A 223 28.95 25.18 47.18
CA ASP A 223 30.24 25.63 46.68
C ASP A 223 31.07 24.40 46.25
N SER A 224 31.88 24.57 45.20
CA SER A 224 33.22 24.03 44.91
C SER A 224 33.72 22.67 45.45
N SER A 225 34.28 21.86 44.53
CA SER A 225 35.60 21.24 44.76
C SER A 225 36.36 20.89 43.48
N PRO A 226 37.72 20.99 43.45
CA PRO A 226 38.50 21.11 42.21
C PRO A 226 39.43 19.91 41.90
N ALA A 227 39.85 19.92 40.63
CA ALA A 227 41.02 19.35 39.95
C ALA A 227 41.98 18.37 40.69
N LYS A 228 42.23 17.22 40.03
CA LYS A 228 43.39 16.33 40.25
C LYS A 228 44.61 16.80 39.43
N PRO A 229 45.83 16.80 39.99
CA PRO A 229 47.07 16.95 39.22
C PRO A 229 47.67 15.59 38.81
N SER A 230 48.21 15.56 37.59
CA SER A 230 49.08 14.50 37.04
C SER A 230 50.40 14.37 37.79
N ARG A 231 50.90 13.14 37.93
CA ARG A 231 52.28 12.84 38.31
C ARG A 231 52.86 11.76 37.41
N LYS A 232 54.01 12.13 36.82
CA LYS A 232 55.10 11.35 36.19
C LYS A 232 54.79 10.54 34.95
#